data_AF-A0A7X9KI06-F1
#
_entry.id   AF-A0A7X9KI06-F1
#
_cell.length_a   1.000
_cell.length_b   1.000
_cell.length_c   1.000
_cell.angle_alpha   90.00
_cell.angle_beta   90.00
_cell.angle_gamma   90.00
#
_symmetry.space_group_name_H-M   'P 1'
#
loop_
_entity.id
_entity.type
_entity.pdbx_description
1 polymer ?
#
loop_
_entity_poly.entity_id
_entity_poly.type
_entity_poly.pdbx_seq_one_letter_code
_entity_poly.pdbx_strand_id
1 'polypeptide(L)'
;SSDWPEFQTIFDVAYTDPVNRVLALQLIQLLWDRGENDGYAQHLTTAPYPGIDAKQVLMVQAFGDHQVSNVATEVLARTLGASVHEPAIGPGRSNDVDPLWGIAAYDPGAATNGVLVLWDFGTPAPPPVNLPPTEPEYGTDPHGAGSNEPLVLQQALTFLFSGQFVDVCAAAPCRSDVLGG
;
A
#
# COMPACT_ATOMS: atom_id res chain seq x y z
N SER A 1 10.71 4.97 -2.62
CA SER A 1 11.54 3.80 -2.35
C SER A 1 12.91 4.21 -1.86
N SER A 2 13.28 3.71 -0.67
CA SER A 2 14.61 3.77 -0.09
C SER A 2 15.64 2.90 -0.82
N ASP A 3 15.23 2.04 -1.75
CA ASP A 3 16.14 1.20 -2.55
C ASP A 3 16.72 1.94 -3.77
N TRP A 4 16.09 3.05 -4.20
CA TRP A 4 16.54 3.81 -5.37
C TRP A 4 18.04 4.21 -5.34
N PRO A 5 18.61 4.65 -4.20
CA PRO A 5 20.04 4.97 -4.12
C PRO A 5 20.96 3.83 -4.56
N GLU A 6 20.62 2.56 -4.29
CA GLU A 6 21.42 1.41 -4.74
C GLU A 6 21.42 1.31 -6.27
N PHE A 7 20.23 1.32 -6.89
CA PHE A 7 20.07 1.29 -8.35
C PHE A 7 20.71 2.51 -9.03
N GLN A 8 20.62 3.67 -8.40
CA GLN A 8 21.16 4.91 -8.92
C GLN A 8 22.68 4.81 -9.14
N THR A 9 23.42 4.09 -8.29
CA THR A 9 24.88 3.92 -8.47
C THR A 9 25.25 3.29 -9.81
N ILE A 10 24.51 2.26 -10.23
CA ILE A 10 24.72 1.57 -11.52
C ILE A 10 24.20 2.42 -12.67
N PHE A 11 23.02 3.02 -12.49
CA PHE A 11 22.38 3.86 -13.49
C PHE A 11 23.23 5.08 -13.85
N ASP A 12 23.82 5.74 -12.86
CA ASP A 12 24.63 6.93 -13.04
C ASP A 12 25.96 6.66 -13.78
N VAL A 13 26.49 5.43 -13.69
CA VAL A 13 27.65 4.97 -14.46
C VAL A 13 27.29 4.72 -15.92
N ALA A 14 26.13 4.11 -16.19
CA ALA A 14 25.67 3.81 -17.54
C ALA A 14 25.21 5.05 -18.31
N TYR A 15 24.58 6.01 -17.62
CA TYR A 15 24.04 7.23 -18.19
C TYR A 15 24.66 8.44 -17.50
N THR A 16 25.74 9.01 -18.06
CA THR A 16 26.47 10.11 -17.41
C THR A 16 25.86 11.48 -17.65
N ASP A 17 25.08 11.65 -18.73
CA ASP A 17 24.34 12.88 -19.02
C ASP A 17 22.98 12.87 -18.29
N PRO A 18 22.68 13.87 -17.43
CA PRO A 18 21.39 13.99 -16.76
C PRO A 18 20.17 13.99 -17.70
N VAL A 19 20.32 14.52 -18.93
CA VAL A 19 19.23 14.49 -19.92
C VAL A 19 18.94 13.05 -20.36
N ASN A 20 19.98 12.25 -20.57
CA ASN A 20 19.83 10.84 -20.92
C ASN A 20 19.23 10.02 -19.76
N ARG A 21 19.55 10.37 -18.51
CA ARG A 21 18.95 9.75 -17.32
C ARG A 21 17.43 9.96 -17.30
N VAL A 22 16.98 11.20 -17.45
CA VAL A 22 15.55 11.52 -17.48
C VAL A 22 14.88 10.83 -18.67
N LEU A 23 15.47 10.91 -19.86
CA LEU A 23 14.90 10.27 -21.05
C LEU A 23 14.78 8.74 -20.87
N ALA A 24 15.80 8.08 -20.32
CA ALA A 24 15.77 6.64 -20.07
C ALA A 24 14.67 6.27 -19.07
N LEU A 25 14.53 7.00 -17.96
CA LEU A 25 13.46 6.76 -16.99
C LEU A 25 12.06 6.97 -17.61
N GLN A 26 11.88 8.02 -18.41
CA GLN A 26 10.60 8.27 -19.10
C GLN A 26 10.26 7.18 -20.12
N LEU A 27 11.25 6.66 -20.85
CA LEU A 27 11.03 5.56 -21.79
C LEU A 27 10.71 4.24 -21.08
N ILE A 28 11.38 3.96 -19.96
CA ILE A 28 11.08 2.78 -19.11
C ILE A 28 9.67 2.91 -18.52
N GLN A 29 9.26 4.12 -18.13
CA GLN A 29 7.92 4.37 -17.59
C GLN A 29 6.82 3.91 -18.57
N LEU A 30 6.97 4.17 -19.88
CA LEU A 30 6.00 3.71 -20.88
C LEU A 30 5.85 2.18 -20.96
N LEU A 31 6.90 1.43 -20.59
CA LEU A 31 6.83 -0.03 -20.47
C LEU A 31 6.18 -0.44 -19.14
N TRP A 32 6.51 0.27 -18.06
CA TRP A 32 6.03 0.00 -16.71
C TRP A 32 4.53 0.29 -16.55
N ASP A 33 4.04 1.40 -17.12
CA ASP A 33 2.62 1.81 -17.10
C ASP A 33 1.67 0.73 -17.64
N ARG A 34 2.19 -0.17 -18.50
CA ARG A 34 1.41 -1.31 -19.03
C ARG A 34 1.41 -2.52 -18.10
N GLY A 35 2.32 -2.59 -17.15
CA GLY A 35 2.47 -3.71 -16.21
C GLY A 35 2.02 -3.41 -14.79
N GLU A 36 1.83 -2.13 -14.46
CA GLU A 36 1.51 -1.68 -13.11
C GLU A 36 -0.01 -1.55 -12.88
N ASN A 37 -0.39 -1.33 -11.62
CA ASN A 37 -1.77 -1.44 -11.17
C ASN A 37 -2.64 -0.26 -11.63
N ASP A 38 -2.13 0.96 -11.67
CA ASP A 38 -2.87 2.20 -11.98
C ASP A 38 -3.46 2.19 -13.40
N GLY A 39 -2.82 1.51 -14.36
CA GLY A 39 -3.34 1.33 -15.71
C GLY A 39 -4.64 0.50 -15.76
N TYR A 40 -4.90 -0.31 -14.73
CA TYR A 40 -5.96 -1.32 -14.72
C TYR A 40 -6.86 -1.32 -13.47
N ALA A 41 -6.51 -0.60 -12.41
CA ALA A 41 -7.19 -0.62 -11.12
C ALA A 41 -8.70 -0.35 -11.26
N GLN A 42 -9.09 0.61 -12.10
CA GLN A 42 -10.46 0.97 -12.43
C GLN A 42 -11.28 -0.16 -13.07
N HIS A 43 -10.62 -1.20 -13.59
CA HIS A 43 -11.22 -2.36 -14.23
C HIS A 43 -11.18 -3.63 -13.35
N LEU A 44 -10.74 -3.54 -12.09
CA LEU A 44 -10.74 -4.71 -11.21
C LEU A 44 -12.14 -5.01 -10.63
N THR A 45 -12.95 -3.99 -10.36
CA THR A 45 -14.20 -4.13 -9.59
C THR A 45 -15.43 -3.82 -10.44
N THR A 46 -15.81 -2.54 -10.58
CA THR A 46 -17.13 -2.14 -11.12
C THR A 46 -17.22 -2.11 -12.64
N ALA A 47 -16.09 -2.07 -13.35
CA ALA A 47 -16.05 -1.94 -14.81
C ALA A 47 -15.01 -2.87 -15.44
N PRO A 48 -15.09 -4.21 -15.28
CA PRO A 48 -14.08 -5.11 -15.80
C PRO A 48 -14.04 -5.18 -17.32
N TYR A 49 -12.89 -5.58 -17.86
CA TYR A 49 -12.76 -5.82 -19.30
C TYR A 49 -13.60 -7.00 -19.79
N PRO A 50 -13.92 -7.05 -21.10
CA PRO A 50 -14.63 -8.18 -21.69
C PRO A 50 -13.96 -9.53 -21.36
N GLY A 51 -14.73 -10.45 -20.79
CA GLY A 51 -14.27 -11.79 -20.41
C GLY A 51 -13.58 -11.89 -19.05
N ILE A 52 -13.56 -10.81 -18.26
CA ILE A 52 -13.02 -10.80 -16.90
C ILE A 52 -14.17 -10.59 -15.91
N ASP A 53 -14.30 -11.47 -14.92
CA ASP A 53 -15.25 -11.26 -13.83
C ASP A 53 -14.74 -10.19 -12.86
N ALA A 54 -15.66 -9.34 -12.38
CA ALA A 54 -15.40 -8.40 -11.29
C ALA A 54 -14.76 -9.12 -10.09
N LYS A 55 -13.76 -8.47 -9.49
CA LYS A 55 -13.04 -8.95 -8.31
C LYS A 55 -13.43 -8.14 -7.09
N GLN A 56 -13.15 -8.72 -5.94
CA GLN A 56 -13.02 -7.98 -4.68
C GLN A 56 -11.55 -7.96 -4.30
N VAL A 57 -11.09 -6.84 -3.74
CA VAL A 57 -9.67 -6.63 -3.45
C VAL A 57 -9.46 -6.42 -1.95
N LEU A 58 -8.59 -7.22 -1.34
CA LEU A 58 -8.04 -6.93 -0.01
C LEU A 58 -6.71 -6.22 -0.19
N MET A 59 -6.57 -5.04 0.41
CA MET A 59 -5.34 -4.26 0.42
C MET A 59 -4.78 -4.25 1.84
N VAL A 60 -3.55 -4.72 1.98
CA VAL A 60 -2.81 -4.67 3.25
C VAL A 60 -1.76 -3.57 3.14
N GLN A 61 -2.00 -2.46 3.84
CA GLN A 61 -1.11 -1.31 3.85
C GLN A 61 -0.20 -1.38 5.07
N ALA A 62 1.11 -1.53 4.86
CA ALA A 62 2.09 -1.32 5.92
C ALA A 62 2.23 0.19 6.17
N PHE A 63 1.85 0.67 7.35
CA PHE A 63 2.01 2.08 7.69
C PHE A 63 3.49 2.45 7.76
N GLY A 64 3.86 3.59 7.19
CA GLY A 64 5.24 4.04 7.17
C GLY A 64 6.17 3.20 6.29
N ASP A 65 5.65 2.56 5.22
CA ASP A 65 6.44 1.78 4.24
C ASP A 65 7.50 2.65 3.53
N HIS A 66 8.75 2.17 3.46
CA HIS A 66 9.86 2.94 2.87
C HIS A 66 9.94 2.78 1.35
N GLN A 67 9.29 1.76 0.79
CA GLN A 67 9.32 1.41 -0.62
C GLN A 67 8.16 2.05 -1.38
N VAL A 68 6.94 1.87 -0.89
CA VAL A 68 5.69 2.32 -1.52
C VAL A 68 4.96 3.29 -0.61
N SER A 69 4.68 4.50 -1.10
CA SER A 69 4.00 5.51 -0.30
C SER A 69 2.59 5.07 0.10
N ASN A 70 2.24 5.25 1.37
CA ASN A 70 0.89 4.99 1.89
C ASN A 70 -0.23 5.66 1.08
N VAL A 71 -0.02 6.90 0.64
CA VAL A 71 -0.99 7.62 -0.22
C VAL A 71 -1.28 6.88 -1.54
N ALA A 72 -0.32 6.14 -2.10
CA ALA A 72 -0.55 5.35 -3.32
C ALA A 72 -1.51 4.18 -3.06
N THR A 73 -1.37 3.48 -1.92
CA THR A 73 -2.32 2.45 -1.51
C THR A 73 -3.72 3.02 -1.30
N GLU A 74 -3.82 4.22 -0.75
CA GLU A 74 -5.11 4.90 -0.57
C GLU A 74 -5.72 5.38 -1.90
N VAL A 75 -4.91 5.83 -2.85
CA VAL A 75 -5.37 6.14 -4.22
C VAL A 75 -5.93 4.88 -4.89
N LEU A 76 -5.29 3.73 -4.72
CA LEU A 76 -5.82 2.45 -5.19
C LEU A 76 -7.17 2.14 -4.52
N ALA A 77 -7.28 2.28 -3.19
CA ALA A 77 -8.53 2.05 -2.47
C ALA A 77 -9.67 2.96 -2.96
N ARG A 78 -9.40 4.26 -3.15
CA ARG A 78 -10.38 5.21 -3.72
C ARG A 78 -10.78 4.84 -5.14
N THR A 79 -9.82 4.47 -5.98
CA THR A 79 -10.05 4.06 -7.37
C THR A 79 -10.96 2.83 -7.46
N LEU A 80 -10.78 1.88 -6.54
CA LEU A 80 -11.60 0.66 -6.49
C LEU A 80 -12.99 0.89 -5.89
N GLY A 81 -13.24 2.03 -5.25
CA GLY A 81 -14.42 2.24 -4.40
C GLY A 81 -14.42 1.30 -3.19
N ALA A 82 -13.24 1.03 -2.63
CA ALA A 82 -13.08 0.20 -1.45
C ALA A 82 -13.47 0.95 -0.17
N SER A 83 -13.63 0.19 0.89
CA SER A 83 -13.90 0.66 2.26
C SER A 83 -12.76 0.26 3.20
N VAL A 84 -12.55 0.97 4.30
CA VAL A 84 -11.42 0.76 5.21
C VAL A 84 -11.86 0.15 6.55
N HIS A 85 -11.09 -0.80 7.06
CA HIS A 85 -11.25 -1.30 8.42
C HIS A 85 -11.05 -0.15 9.44
N GLU A 86 -12.00 -0.01 10.36
CA GLU A 86 -11.95 0.98 11.45
C GLU A 86 -12.03 0.32 12.83
N PRO A 87 -11.29 0.81 13.85
CA PRO A 87 -10.38 1.95 13.80
C PRO A 87 -9.11 1.65 12.97
N ALA A 88 -8.76 2.49 12.00
CA ALA A 88 -7.73 2.14 11.01
C ALA A 88 -6.30 2.30 11.53
N ILE A 89 -6.03 3.36 12.29
CA ILE A 89 -4.71 3.69 12.82
C ILE A 89 -4.84 4.21 14.26
N GLY A 90 -3.79 3.99 15.07
CA GLY A 90 -3.75 4.47 16.45
C GLY A 90 -3.83 6.00 16.56
N PRO A 91 -4.46 6.55 17.63
CA PRO A 91 -4.44 7.99 17.90
C PRO A 91 -3.01 8.55 17.93
N GLY A 92 -2.79 9.66 17.22
CA GLY A 92 -1.49 10.35 17.16
C GLY A 92 -0.41 9.66 16.33
N ARG A 93 -0.75 8.60 15.58
CA ARG A 93 0.22 7.89 14.72
C ARG A 93 0.37 8.51 13.35
N SER A 94 -0.72 9.00 12.72
CA SER A 94 -0.64 9.69 11.42
C SER A 94 -0.37 11.19 11.61
N ASN A 95 0.38 11.75 10.65
CA ASN A 95 0.59 13.19 10.50
C ASN A 95 -0.50 13.87 9.66
N ASP A 96 -1.39 13.11 9.03
CA ASP A 96 -2.43 13.64 8.17
C ASP A 96 -3.50 14.37 8.98
N VAL A 97 -4.07 15.42 8.37
CA VAL A 97 -5.22 16.14 8.95
C VAL A 97 -6.46 15.24 8.98
N ASP A 98 -6.65 14.44 7.92
CA ASP A 98 -7.72 13.46 7.79
C ASP A 98 -7.11 12.15 7.23
N PRO A 99 -6.64 11.24 8.11
CA PRO A 99 -6.07 9.97 7.69
C PRO A 99 -7.08 9.19 6.84
N LEU A 100 -6.62 8.63 5.71
CA LEU A 100 -7.47 7.83 4.80
C LEU A 100 -8.62 8.63 4.16
N TRP A 101 -8.44 9.94 4.00
CA TRP A 101 -9.44 10.88 3.46
C TRP A 101 -10.23 10.28 2.30
N GLY A 102 -11.56 10.37 2.35
CA GLY A 102 -12.42 9.94 1.24
C GLY A 102 -12.54 8.42 1.04
N ILE A 103 -12.08 7.60 1.99
CA ILE A 103 -12.35 6.16 2.03
C ILE A 103 -13.39 5.91 3.13
N ALA A 104 -14.52 5.28 2.77
CA ALA A 104 -15.59 5.01 3.72
C ALA A 104 -15.21 3.88 4.70
N ALA A 105 -15.69 3.94 5.94
CA ALA A 105 -15.56 2.85 6.89
C ALA A 105 -16.21 1.56 6.35
N TYR A 106 -15.58 0.42 6.60
CA TYR A 106 -16.09 -0.90 6.24
C TYR A 106 -17.31 -1.25 7.10
N ASP A 107 -18.41 -1.59 6.44
CA ASP A 107 -19.62 -2.14 7.06
C ASP A 107 -19.78 -3.61 6.63
N PRO A 108 -19.70 -4.57 7.56
CA PRO A 108 -19.92 -5.98 7.28
C PRO A 108 -21.32 -6.30 6.69
N GLY A 109 -22.30 -5.39 6.87
CA GLY A 109 -23.65 -5.50 6.31
C GLY A 109 -23.80 -4.93 4.91
N ALA A 110 -22.79 -4.24 4.38
CA ALA A 110 -22.83 -3.58 3.07
C ALA A 110 -21.97 -4.32 2.03
N ALA A 111 -22.38 -4.23 0.76
CA ALA A 111 -21.56 -4.69 -0.34
C ALA A 111 -20.31 -3.80 -0.47
N THR A 112 -19.16 -4.42 -0.71
CA THR A 112 -17.90 -3.68 -0.94
C THR A 112 -17.13 -4.23 -2.13
N ASN A 113 -16.48 -3.33 -2.87
CA ASN A 113 -15.54 -3.65 -3.92
C ASN A 113 -14.19 -4.11 -3.37
N GLY A 114 -13.90 -3.81 -2.11
CA GLY A 114 -12.64 -4.18 -1.48
C GLY A 114 -12.51 -3.62 -0.08
N VAL A 115 -11.57 -4.19 0.68
CA VAL A 115 -11.27 -3.73 2.03
C VAL A 115 -9.81 -3.30 2.10
N LEU A 116 -9.58 -2.07 2.56
CA LEU A 116 -8.26 -1.62 3.00
C LEU A 116 -8.11 -1.94 4.48
N VAL A 117 -7.02 -2.61 4.84
CA VAL A 117 -6.59 -2.78 6.23
C VAL A 117 -5.18 -2.23 6.38
N LEU A 118 -5.05 -1.28 7.29
CA LEU A 118 -3.76 -0.69 7.63
C LEU A 118 -3.15 -1.45 8.80
N TRP A 119 -1.87 -1.81 8.68
CA TRP A 119 -1.08 -2.50 9.70
C TRP A 119 0.08 -1.61 10.15
N ASP A 120 0.14 -1.36 11.46
CA ASP A 120 1.18 -0.56 12.10
C ASP A 120 2.25 -1.48 12.72
N PHE A 121 3.46 -1.46 12.15
CA PHE A 121 4.62 -2.23 12.60
C PHE A 121 5.58 -1.44 13.50
N GLY A 122 5.18 -0.24 13.94
CA GLY A 122 5.96 0.59 14.86
C GLY A 122 6.87 1.63 14.22
N THR A 123 6.88 1.76 12.89
CA THR A 123 7.62 2.82 12.19
C THR A 123 7.03 4.22 12.43
N PRO A 124 7.80 5.31 12.35
CA PRO A 124 7.24 6.65 12.34
C PRO A 124 6.31 6.88 11.14
N ALA A 125 5.45 7.89 11.24
CA ALA A 125 4.60 8.30 10.13
C ALA A 125 5.42 8.62 8.87
N PRO A 126 4.90 8.35 7.66
CA PRO A 126 5.55 8.77 6.43
C PRO A 126 5.94 10.26 6.44
N PRO A 127 7.10 10.63 5.89
CA PRO A 127 7.51 12.02 5.78
C PRO A 127 6.53 12.81 4.88
N PRO A 128 6.20 14.07 5.20
CA PRO A 128 5.32 14.91 4.38
C PRO A 128 6.04 15.54 3.17
N VAL A 129 7.25 15.07 2.85
CA VAL A 129 8.08 15.56 1.74
C VAL A 129 8.23 14.47 0.69
N ASN A 130 8.64 14.85 -0.52
CA ASN A 130 8.88 13.91 -1.61
C ASN A 130 10.24 13.18 -1.48
N LEU A 131 10.48 12.57 -0.33
CA LEU A 131 11.61 11.70 -0.05
C LEU A 131 11.09 10.46 0.68
N PRO A 132 11.60 9.25 0.37
CA PRO A 132 11.21 8.06 1.12
C PRO A 132 11.65 8.19 2.59
N PRO A 133 10.92 7.58 3.53
CA PRO A 133 11.49 7.28 4.84
C PRO A 133 12.71 6.36 4.66
N THR A 134 13.70 6.53 5.54
CA THR A 134 14.95 5.74 5.52
C THR A 134 15.40 5.42 6.93
N GLU A 135 16.12 4.31 7.08
CA GLU A 135 16.86 4.00 8.29
C GLU A 135 18.05 4.95 8.51
N PRO A 136 18.40 5.26 9.79
CA PRO A 136 17.75 4.80 11.02
C PRO A 136 16.57 5.67 11.47
N GLU A 137 16.36 6.85 10.87
CA GLU A 137 15.42 7.86 11.39
C GLU A 137 13.96 7.39 11.39
N TYR A 138 13.59 6.53 10.43
CA TYR A 138 12.23 6.01 10.27
C TYR A 138 12.08 4.54 10.69
N GLY A 139 13.00 4.03 11.51
CA GLY A 139 12.98 2.64 12.00
C GLY A 139 13.17 1.62 10.86
N THR A 140 13.00 0.33 11.16
CA THR A 140 13.12 -0.75 10.17
C THR A 140 12.04 -0.64 9.10
N ASP A 141 12.42 -0.76 7.83
CA ASP A 141 11.46 -0.75 6.71
C ASP A 141 10.37 -1.81 6.90
N PRO A 142 9.07 -1.43 7.01
CA PRO A 142 7.99 -2.38 7.20
C PRO A 142 7.55 -3.01 5.88
N HIS A 143 8.20 -2.66 4.76
CA HIS A 143 7.94 -3.28 3.47
C HIS A 143 8.13 -4.80 3.55
N GLY A 144 7.05 -5.54 3.31
CA GLY A 144 7.02 -7.00 3.42
C GLY A 144 6.81 -7.55 4.83
N ALA A 145 6.77 -6.73 5.88
CA ALA A 145 6.56 -7.17 7.27
C ALA A 145 5.24 -7.95 7.45
N GLY A 146 4.20 -7.59 6.69
CA GLY A 146 2.92 -8.31 6.69
C GLY A 146 3.03 -9.79 6.30
N SER A 147 4.03 -10.17 5.50
CA SER A 147 4.28 -11.59 5.15
C SER A 147 4.78 -12.41 6.34
N ASN A 148 5.35 -11.76 7.36
CA ASN A 148 5.84 -12.38 8.59
C ASN A 148 4.81 -12.33 9.72
N GLU A 149 3.66 -11.68 9.53
CA GLU A 149 2.60 -11.54 10.53
C GLU A 149 1.50 -12.60 10.32
N PRO A 150 1.37 -13.61 11.20
CA PRO A 150 0.38 -14.68 11.05
C PRO A 150 -1.07 -14.20 10.93
N LEU A 151 -1.44 -13.09 11.58
CA LEU A 151 -2.78 -12.54 11.52
C LEU A 151 -3.09 -11.88 10.17
N VAL A 152 -2.09 -11.26 9.51
CA VAL A 152 -2.21 -10.80 8.12
C VAL A 152 -2.47 -11.99 7.20
N LEU A 153 -1.72 -13.09 7.37
CA LEU A 153 -1.94 -14.31 6.60
C LEU A 153 -3.36 -14.88 6.82
N GLN A 154 -3.85 -14.89 8.06
CA GLN A 154 -5.21 -15.31 8.35
C GLN A 154 -6.25 -14.45 7.63
N GLN A 155 -6.10 -13.11 7.64
CA GLN A 155 -6.98 -12.21 6.90
C GLN A 155 -6.95 -12.49 5.40
N ALA A 156 -5.76 -12.62 4.83
CA ALA A 156 -5.57 -12.86 3.40
C ALA A 156 -6.19 -14.19 2.94
N LEU A 157 -5.97 -15.28 3.67
CA LEU A 157 -6.53 -16.58 3.32
C LEU A 157 -8.06 -16.61 3.52
N THR A 158 -8.57 -15.99 4.58
CA THR A 158 -10.02 -15.90 4.81
C THR A 158 -10.68 -15.15 3.66
N PHE A 159 -10.14 -13.99 3.29
CA PHE A 159 -10.67 -13.20 2.18
C PHE A 159 -10.57 -13.95 0.85
N LEU A 160 -9.43 -14.58 0.56
CA LEU A 160 -9.21 -15.34 -0.67
C LEU A 160 -10.22 -16.49 -0.84
N PHE A 161 -10.49 -17.24 0.23
CA PHE A 161 -11.33 -18.45 0.14
C PHE A 161 -12.82 -18.21 0.40
N SER A 162 -13.21 -17.09 1.02
CA SER A 162 -14.61 -16.82 1.38
C SER A 162 -15.17 -15.51 0.83
N GLY A 163 -14.31 -14.61 0.35
CA GLY A 163 -14.68 -13.23 0.02
C GLY A 163 -15.03 -12.36 1.24
N GLN A 164 -14.87 -12.88 2.46
CA GLN A 164 -15.18 -12.16 3.71
C GLN A 164 -13.92 -11.53 4.29
N PHE A 165 -14.04 -10.27 4.71
CA PHE A 165 -13.04 -9.66 5.57
C PHE A 165 -13.26 -10.11 7.02
N VAL A 166 -12.18 -10.43 7.73
CA VAL A 166 -12.19 -10.77 9.14
C VAL A 166 -11.37 -9.76 9.92
N ASP A 167 -11.97 -9.21 10.98
CA ASP A 167 -11.25 -8.40 11.95
C ASP A 167 -10.45 -9.33 12.87
N VAL A 168 -9.13 -9.33 12.70
CA VAL A 168 -8.16 -10.05 13.55
C VAL A 168 -7.52 -9.14 14.61
N CYS A 169 -7.93 -7.87 14.62
CA CYS A 169 -7.34 -6.77 15.38
C CYS A 169 -8.18 -6.42 16.62
N ALA A 170 -9.22 -7.22 16.90
CA ALA A 170 -10.07 -7.14 18.08
C ALA A 170 -10.77 -5.77 18.24
N ALA A 171 -11.36 -5.26 17.16
CA ALA A 171 -12.01 -3.95 17.09
C ALA A 171 -11.08 -2.78 17.47
N ALA A 172 -9.78 -2.93 17.19
CA ALA A 172 -8.75 -1.92 17.41
C ALA A 172 -7.87 -1.78 16.15
N PRO A 173 -7.05 -0.71 16.06
CA PRO A 173 -6.07 -0.60 14.99
C PRO A 173 -5.16 -1.83 14.92
N CYS A 174 -4.94 -2.35 13.71
CA CYS A 174 -4.07 -3.50 13.52
C CYS A 174 -2.62 -3.11 13.78
N ARG A 175 -1.97 -3.88 14.65
CA ARG A 175 -0.58 -3.66 15.09
C ARG A 175 0.16 -4.98 15.14
N SER A 176 1.45 -4.93 14.88
CA SER A 176 2.34 -6.08 14.98
C SER A 176 3.71 -5.65 15.49
N ASP A 177 4.36 -6.54 16.22
CA ASP A 177 5.71 -6.37 16.77
C ASP A 177 6.75 -7.24 16.03
N VAL A 178 6.41 -7.82 14.88
CA VAL A 178 7.32 -8.70 14.11
C VAL A 178 8.63 -8.04 13.66
N LEU A 179 8.70 -6.70 13.65
CA LEU A 179 9.93 -5.94 13.37
C LEU A 179 10.70 -5.54 14.64
N GLY A 180 10.08 -5.66 15.82
CA GLY A 180 10.63 -5.21 17.12
C GLY A 180 11.33 -6.29 17.93
N GLY A 181 11.69 -7.42 17.29
CA GLY A 181 12.40 -8.55 17.90
C GLY A 181 13.85 -8.29 18.23
#